data_AF-A0A967RWK5-F1
#
_entry.id   AF-A0A967RWK5-F1
#
_cell.length_a   1.000
_cell.length_b   1.000
_cell.length_c   1.000
_cell.angle_alpha   90.00
_cell.angle_beta   90.00
_cell.angle_gamma   90.00
#
_symmetry.space_group_name_H-M   'P 1'
#
loop_
_entity.id
_entity.type
_entity.pdbx_description
1 polymer ?
#
loop_
_entity_poly.entity_id
_entity_poly.type
_entity_poly.pdbx_seq_one_letter_code
_entity_poly.pdbx_strand_id
1 'polypeptide(L)' 'IVVFGSDDAESVRGTTGSDGIVVLEVVPGELTIEPQPVEGLLGIASAVTVTVVEGQSLAVTVEYDTGIR' A
#
# COMPACT_ATOMS: atom_id res chain seq x y z
N ILE A 1 2.07 -4.41 -3.32
CA ILE A 1 1.84 -3.69 -2.04
C ILE A 1 1.54 -4.72 -0.97
N VAL A 2 2.17 -4.60 0.19
CA VAL A 2 1.90 -5.44 1.37
C VAL A 2 1.32 -4.54 2.45
N VAL A 3 0.34 -5.03 3.20
CA VAL A 3 -0.29 -4.31 4.31
C VAL A 3 -0.04 -5.10 5.59
N PHE A 4 0.50 -4.43 6.60
CA PHE A 4 0.80 -4.99 7.91
C PHE A 4 -0.15 -4.43 8.97
N GLY A 5 -0.53 -5.26 9.93
CA GLY A 5 -1.23 -4.84 11.15
C GLY A 5 -0.29 -4.17 12.15
N SER A 6 -0.85 -3.67 13.24
CA SER A 6 -0.10 -3.03 14.34
C SER A 6 0.85 -3.98 15.09
N ASP A 7 0.69 -5.29 14.89
CA ASP A 7 1.55 -6.35 15.42
C ASP A 7 2.67 -6.75 14.43
N ASP A 8 2.87 -5.97 13.37
CA ASP A 8 3.76 -6.24 12.23
C ASP A 8 3.44 -7.54 11.48
N ALA A 9 2.27 -8.15 11.73
CA ALA A 9 1.83 -9.31 10.96
C ALA A 9 1.29 -8.85 9.59
N GLU A 10 1.65 -9.58 8.53
CA GLU A 10 1.07 -9.34 7.20
C GLU A 10 -0.44 -9.59 7.27
N SER A 11 -1.21 -8.53 7.04
CA SER A 11 -2.67 -8.59 6.98
C SER A 11 -3.13 -9.05 5.59
N VAL A 12 -2.61 -8.41 4.53
CA VAL A 12 -2.96 -8.73 3.14
C VAL A 12 -1.91 -8.22 2.17
N ARG A 13 -1.89 -8.81 0.96
CA ARG A 13 -1.05 -8.38 -0.15
C ARG A 13 -1.86 -8.20 -1.42
N GLY A 14 -1.51 -7.15 -2.16
CA GLY A 14 -2.15 -6.77 -3.41
C GLY A 14 -1.17 -6.44 -4.52
N THR A 15 -1.58 -6.72 -5.75
CA THR A 15 -0.91 -6.25 -6.97
C THR A 15 -1.85 -5.29 -7.69
N THR A 16 -1.32 -4.15 -8.12
CA THR A 16 -2.09 -3.15 -8.88
C THR A 16 -2.40 -3.65 -10.29
N GLY A 17 -3.55 -3.25 -10.81
CA GLY A 17 -3.89 -3.42 -12.23
C GLY A 17 -3.06 -2.52 -13.14
N SER A 18 -3.33 -2.60 -14.45
CA SER A 18 -2.69 -1.72 -15.46
C SER A 18 -3.08 -0.25 -15.31
N ASP A 19 -4.13 0.05 -14.55
CA ASP A 19 -4.57 1.38 -14.15
C ASP A 19 -3.85 1.90 -12.89
N GLY A 20 -2.97 1.10 -12.28
CA GLY A 20 -2.27 1.44 -11.05
C GLY A 20 -3.12 1.32 -9.78
N ILE A 21 -4.33 0.74 -9.87
CA ILE A 21 -5.26 0.66 -8.74
C ILE A 21 -5.29 -0.78 -8.20
N VAL A 22 -5.39 -0.89 -6.88
CA VAL A 22 -5.75 -2.13 -6.18
C VAL A 22 -6.73 -1.81 -5.06
N VAL A 23 -7.74 -2.65 -4.86
CA VAL A 23 -8.67 -2.58 -3.73
C VAL A 23 -8.40 -3.79 -2.84
N LEU A 24 -8.17 -3.54 -1.56
CA LEU A 24 -7.84 -4.56 -0.57
C LEU A 24 -8.82 -4.48 0.60
N GLU A 25 -9.38 -5.63 0.97
CA GLU A 25 -10.12 -5.78 2.21
C GLU A 25 -9.12 -6.03 3.34
N VAL A 26 -9.26 -5.29 4.43
CA VAL A 26 -8.34 -5.30 5.57
C VAL A 26 -9.10 -5.38 6.88
N VAL A 27 -8.42 -5.86 7.92
CA VAL A 27 -8.94 -5.76 9.28
C VAL A 27 -8.89 -4.29 9.72
N PRO A 28 -9.97 -3.74 10.32
CA PRO A 28 -9.93 -2.38 10.86
C PRO A 28 -8.85 -2.21 11.92
N GLY A 29 -8.23 -1.02 11.97
CA GLY A 29 -7.14 -0.72 12.89
C GLY A 29 -6.08 0.21 12.30
N GLU A 30 -4.98 0.36 13.04
CA GLU A 30 -3.76 0.98 12.52
C GLU A 30 -3.02 -0.01 11.64
N LEU A 31 -2.71 0.40 10.41
CA LEU A 31 -2.09 -0.42 9.39
C LEU A 31 -0.90 0.31 8.77
N THR A 32 0.12 -0.46 8.41
CA THR A 32 1.25 0.02 7.62
C THR A 32 1.15 -0.55 6.21
N ILE A 33 1.06 0.33 5.22
CA ILE A 33 1.07 0.00 3.80
C ILE A 33 2.52 0.12 3.33
N GLU A 34 3.10 -0.99 2.91
CA GLU A 34 4.46 -1.07 2.39
C GLU A 34 4.46 -1.28 0.86
N PRO A 35 4.85 -0.26 0.09
CA PRO A 35 5.14 -0.39 -1.32
C PRO A 35 6.27 -1.39 -1.54
N GLN A 36 6.26 -2.09 -2.68
CA GLN A 36 7.29 -3.09 -3.01
C GLN A 36 8.09 -2.63 -4.22
N PRO A 37 9.35 -3.05 -4.38
CA PRO A 37 10.12 -2.73 -5.57
C PRO A 37 9.37 -3.09 -6.85
N VAL A 38 9.40 -2.19 -7.83
CA VAL A 38 8.86 -2.43 -9.18
C VAL A 38 10.03 -2.50 -10.14
N GLU A 39 10.10 -3.57 -10.92
CA GLU A 39 11.14 -3.74 -11.92
C GLU A 39 11.14 -2.58 -12.92
N GLY A 40 12.32 -2.01 -13.19
CA GLY A 40 12.49 -0.88 -14.09
C GLY A 40 12.26 0.51 -13.47
N LEU A 41 11.83 0.60 -12.21
CA LEU A 41 11.78 1.85 -11.46
C LEU A 41 12.99 1.97 -10.53
N LEU A 42 13.48 3.20 -10.35
CA LEU A 42 14.72 3.47 -9.61
C LEU A 42 14.52 3.58 -8.09
N GLY A 43 13.28 3.68 -7.63
CA GLY A 43 12.95 3.88 -6.23
C GLY A 43 11.77 3.03 -5.76
N ILE A 44 11.70 2.85 -4.45
CA ILE A 44 10.53 2.31 -3.75
C ILE A 44 9.88 3.49 -3.05
N ALA A 45 8.56 3.60 -3.16
CA ALA A 45 7.81 4.59 -2.42
C ALA A 45 7.93 4.31 -0.90
N SER A 46 7.88 5.37 -0.08
CA SER A 46 7.92 5.22 1.37
C SER A 46 6.69 4.49 1.90
N ALA A 47 6.87 3.74 2.99
CA ALA A 47 5.74 3.14 3.70
C ALA A 47 4.81 4.22 4.26
N VAL A 48 3.51 3.92 4.31
CA VAL A 48 2.46 4.84 4.78
C VAL A 48 1.68 4.18 5.91
N THR A 49 1.59 4.86 7.05
CA THR A 49 0.74 4.42 8.17
C THR A 49 -0.63 5.08 8.07
N VAL A 50 -1.69 4.28 8.22
CA VAL A 50 -3.08 4.74 8.15
C VAL A 50 -3.93 4.10 9.24
N THR A 51 -5.07 4.72 9.55
CA THR A 51 -6.10 4.13 10.40
C THR A 51 -7.33 3.82 9.57
N VAL A 52 -7.73 2.54 9.53
CA VAL A 52 -8.95 2.09 8.85
C VAL A 52 -10.04 1.83 9.88
N VAL A 53 -11.19 2.47 9.68
CA VAL A 53 -12.38 2.29 10.52
C VAL A 53 -13.31 1.26 9.89
N GLU A 54 -13.94 0.42 10.70
CA GLU A 54 -14.86 -0.61 10.23
C GLU A 54 -15.97 -0.04 9.33
N GLY A 55 -16.20 -0.71 8.20
CA GLY A 55 -17.21 -0.32 7.22
C GLY A 55 -16.87 0.91 6.38
N GLN A 56 -15.69 1.52 6.55
CA GLN A 56 -15.24 2.67 5.77
C GLN A 56 -14.18 2.28 4.74
N SER A 57 -14.20 2.98 3.61
CA SER A 57 -13.13 2.91 2.62
C SER A 57 -12.19 4.10 2.79
N LEU A 58 -10.89 3.83 2.73
CA LEU A 58 -9.84 4.84 2.74
C LEU A 58 -9.08 4.78 1.42
N ALA A 59 -8.97 5.91 0.72
CA ALA A 59 -8.13 6.04 -0.46
C ALA A 59 -6.72 6.47 -0.05
N VAL A 60 -5.71 5.73 -0.51
CA VAL A 60 -4.29 6.02 -0.27
C VAL A 60 -3.57 6.07 -1.61
N THR A 61 -2.82 7.14 -1.84
CA THR A 61 -1.98 7.30 -3.03
C THR A 61 -0.53 7.01 -2.66
N VAL A 62 0.11 6.15 -3.45
CA VAL A 62 1.53 5.80 -3.33
C VAL A 62 2.21 6.20 -4.63
N GLU A 63 3.22 7.06 -4.56
CA GLU A 63 3.93 7.58 -5.73
C GLU A 63 5.30 6.91 -5.86
N TYR A 64 5.57 6.31 -7.02
CA TYR A 64 6.89 5.80 -7.37
C TYR A 64 7.64 6.82 -8.21
N ASP A 65 8.89 7.11 -7.84
CA ASP A 65 9.80 7.90 -8.67
C ASP A 65 10.33 7.03 -9.83
N THR A 66 9.99 7.43 -11.04
CA THR A 66 10.45 6.77 -12.27
C THR A 66 11.83 7.23 -12.72
N GLY A 67 12.38 8.28 -12.09
CA GLY A 67 13.65 8.91 -12.42
C GLY A 67 13.60 9.81 -13.67
N ILE A 68 12.43 9.96 -14.30
CA ILE A 68 12.24 10.84 -15.46
C ILE A 68 11.78 12.20 -14.95
N ARG A 69 12.51 13.26 -15.30
CA ARG A 69 12.21 14.65 -14.98
C ARG A 69 12.12 15.48 -16.26
#